data_AF-A0A945K1C9-F1
#
_entry.id   AF-A0A945K1C9-F1
#
_cell.length_a   1.000
_cell.length_b   1.000
_cell.length_c   1.000
_cell.angle_alpha   90.00
_cell.angle_beta   90.00
_cell.angle_gamma   90.00
#
_symmetry.space_group_name_H-M   'P 1'
#
loop_
_entity.id
_entity.type
_entity.pdbx_description
1 polymer ?
#
loop_
_entity_poly.entity_id
_entity_poly.type
_entity_poly.pdbx_seq_one_letter_code
_entity_poly.pdbx_strand_id
1 'polypeptide(L)'
;MRAGRSLMAEGRYDSARISFQQALRLDSLDAEAHFGLGNLDARLGRLEGALRAYRATIAADPAHRRARHNLAVTEADLGRLPLAVELLEQMPAYAPALRTLPLFYAKQGRYDLVEKTLLAALDAGGDHVDVRQQLGQLYLRQGRYAEAEAQLEGALALDSGRVETHRLVGLCHLAQRRYAEALVLFERVIADDPLHIEAQYNLASALSALGRVADAERALEHFETLSEYAAQIARLRRQVDVTPDHVETRLQLAHQYRQLGQLEYALTHYRAAHEADPAHLPTLIQLSGLLLELGRSNEVLALCQQGIHRHAGDERIGELFFARGLVHLQRSQFAQARADFEQALDLDPSSAQAWNNLGNALLALGETVQAQRALEAAASADPTLVDAPYNLGSLFLQQGQLEQARSAYLAAIAADSTFARTYYALAAVYEAQGAIPQARENYLIFIERWQGDPGFLHQARAKLAQLP
;
A
#
# COMPACT_ATOMS: atom_id res chain seq x y z
N MET A 1 -25.33 4.20 -24.21
CA MET A 1 -24.82 5.11 -23.15
C MET A 1 -24.58 4.48 -21.78
N ARG A 2 -25.59 3.97 -21.04
CA ARG A 2 -25.37 3.42 -19.66
C ARG A 2 -24.38 2.25 -19.61
N ALA A 3 -24.47 1.32 -20.56
CA ALA A 3 -23.56 0.18 -20.66
C ALA A 3 -22.09 0.62 -20.84
N GLY A 4 -21.81 1.56 -21.74
CA GLY A 4 -20.46 2.09 -21.96
C GLY A 4 -19.84 2.72 -20.70
N ARG A 5 -20.62 3.47 -19.90
CA ARG A 5 -20.13 4.05 -18.64
C ARG A 5 -19.85 2.99 -17.56
N SER A 6 -20.70 1.96 -17.45
CA SER A 6 -20.48 0.84 -16.51
C SER A 6 -19.18 0.10 -16.85
N LEU A 7 -18.99 -0.23 -18.13
CA LEU A 7 -17.79 -0.91 -18.61
C LEU A 7 -16.52 -0.08 -18.36
N MET A 8 -16.58 1.25 -18.44
CA MET A 8 -15.47 2.12 -18.04
C MET A 8 -15.17 2.06 -16.54
N ALA A 9 -16.20 1.98 -15.69
CA ALA A 9 -16.01 1.86 -14.25
C ALA A 9 -15.41 0.50 -13.85
N GLU A 10 -15.72 -0.55 -14.61
CA GLU A 10 -15.16 -1.90 -14.47
C GLU A 10 -13.77 -2.07 -15.11
N GLY A 11 -13.18 -1.02 -15.70
CA GLY A 11 -11.88 -1.10 -16.38
C GLY A 11 -11.90 -1.80 -17.75
N ARG A 12 -13.08 -2.14 -18.26
CA ARG A 12 -13.28 -2.84 -19.55
C ARG A 12 -13.32 -1.85 -20.72
N TYR A 13 -12.18 -1.22 -20.98
CA TYR A 13 -12.07 -0.07 -21.89
C TYR A 13 -12.41 -0.36 -23.35
N ASP A 14 -12.04 -1.52 -23.89
CA ASP A 14 -12.36 -1.88 -25.28
C ASP A 14 -13.86 -2.11 -25.47
N SER A 15 -14.48 -2.81 -24.52
CA SER A 15 -15.93 -3.02 -24.50
C SER A 15 -16.68 -1.68 -24.38
N ALA A 16 -16.18 -0.75 -23.55
CA ALA A 16 -16.76 0.58 -23.43
C ALA A 16 -16.68 1.37 -24.74
N ARG A 17 -15.55 1.32 -25.46
CA ARG A 17 -15.37 1.97 -26.76
C ARG A 17 -16.38 1.49 -27.79
N ILE A 18 -16.52 0.17 -27.92
CA ILE A 18 -17.48 -0.45 -28.85
C ILE A 18 -18.90 0.03 -28.53
N SER A 19 -19.26 0.10 -27.24
CA SER A 19 -20.58 0.57 -26.81
C SER A 19 -20.86 2.03 -27.21
N PHE A 20 -19.89 2.94 -27.05
CA PHE A 20 -20.07 4.33 -27.49
C PHE A 20 -20.09 4.48 -29.00
N GLN A 21 -19.23 3.75 -29.73
CA GLN A 21 -19.24 3.75 -31.20
C GLN A 21 -20.56 3.21 -31.77
N GLN A 22 -21.18 2.23 -31.09
CA GLN A 22 -22.50 1.76 -31.47
C GLN A 22 -23.58 2.82 -31.26
N ALA A 23 -23.52 3.60 -30.18
CA ALA A 23 -24.42 4.74 -30.00
C ALA A 23 -24.27 5.77 -31.13
N LEU A 24 -23.03 6.09 -31.51
CA LEU A 24 -22.75 7.01 -32.62
C LEU A 24 -23.13 6.49 -34.01
N ARG A 25 -23.26 5.17 -34.19
CA ARG A 25 -23.83 4.60 -35.42
C ARG A 25 -25.34 4.78 -35.51
N LEU A 26 -26.03 4.86 -34.37
CA LEU A 26 -27.47 5.07 -34.30
C LEU A 26 -27.83 6.56 -34.38
N ASP A 27 -27.02 7.40 -33.71
CA ASP A 27 -27.12 8.85 -33.75
C ASP A 27 -25.71 9.47 -33.78
N SER A 28 -25.30 9.98 -34.93
CA SER A 28 -23.96 10.54 -35.12
C SER A 28 -23.73 11.86 -34.37
N LEU A 29 -24.80 12.52 -33.91
CA LEU A 29 -24.78 13.75 -33.15
C LEU A 29 -25.05 13.54 -31.65
N ASP A 30 -25.03 12.29 -31.16
CA ASP A 30 -25.18 12.00 -29.72
C ASP A 30 -24.01 12.60 -28.92
N ALA A 31 -24.27 13.75 -28.30
CA ALA A 31 -23.31 14.51 -27.51
C ALA A 31 -22.78 13.70 -26.32
N GLU A 32 -23.62 12.88 -25.68
CA GLU A 32 -23.23 12.06 -24.53
C GLU A 32 -22.33 10.89 -24.97
N ALA A 33 -22.55 10.32 -26.15
CA ALA A 33 -21.68 9.29 -26.73
C ALA A 33 -20.29 9.84 -27.08
N HIS A 34 -20.23 11.02 -27.71
CA HIS A 34 -18.97 11.74 -27.94
C HIS A 34 -18.28 12.08 -26.62
N PHE A 35 -19.01 12.57 -25.61
CA PHE A 35 -18.45 12.87 -24.30
C PHE A 35 -17.86 11.62 -23.60
N GLY A 36 -18.57 10.49 -23.70
CA GLY A 36 -18.10 9.19 -23.20
C GLY A 36 -16.80 8.73 -23.86
N LEU A 37 -16.71 8.83 -25.20
CA LEU A 37 -15.47 8.56 -25.93
C LEU A 37 -14.34 9.50 -25.52
N GLY A 38 -14.63 10.78 -25.33
CA GLY A 38 -13.64 11.76 -24.90
C GLY A 38 -13.04 11.42 -23.54
N ASN A 39 -13.88 11.06 -22.56
CA ASN A 39 -13.42 10.64 -21.24
C ASN A 39 -12.61 9.34 -21.29
N LEU A 40 -13.00 8.40 -22.15
CA LEU A 40 -12.28 7.15 -22.36
C LEU A 40 -10.90 7.39 -22.98
N ASP A 41 -10.82 8.22 -24.02
CA ASP A 41 -9.56 8.56 -24.67
C ASP A 41 -8.63 9.32 -23.73
N ALA A 42 -9.16 10.29 -22.96
CA ALA A 42 -8.39 11.01 -21.95
C ALA A 42 -7.81 10.05 -20.89
N ARG A 43 -8.61 9.11 -20.38
CA ARG A 43 -8.17 8.11 -19.38
C ARG A 43 -7.09 7.17 -19.89
N LEU A 44 -7.02 6.98 -21.21
CA LEU A 44 -6.02 6.13 -21.88
C LEU A 44 -4.84 6.95 -22.44
N GLY A 45 -4.73 8.24 -22.08
CA GLY A 45 -3.67 9.12 -22.56
C GLY A 45 -3.76 9.52 -24.04
N ARG A 46 -4.86 9.19 -24.72
CA ARG A 46 -5.10 9.53 -26.13
C ARG A 46 -5.67 10.95 -26.29
N LEU A 47 -4.89 11.95 -25.89
CA LEU A 47 -5.35 13.34 -25.75
C LEU A 47 -5.95 13.93 -27.05
N GLU A 48 -5.34 13.68 -28.21
CA GLU A 48 -5.88 14.16 -29.49
C GLU A 48 -7.21 13.49 -29.88
N GLY A 49 -7.43 12.24 -29.48
CA GLY A 49 -8.73 11.57 -29.59
C GLY A 49 -9.78 12.22 -28.70
N ALA A 50 -9.39 12.51 -27.46
CA ALA A 50 -10.24 13.18 -26.48
C ALA A 50 -10.67 14.59 -26.96
N LEU A 51 -9.74 15.40 -27.49
CA LEU A 51 -10.04 16.72 -28.06
C LEU A 51 -11.12 16.66 -29.14
N ARG A 52 -10.98 15.74 -30.11
CA ARG A 52 -11.97 15.58 -31.20
C ARG A 52 -13.34 15.24 -30.64
N ALA A 53 -13.39 14.32 -29.68
CA ALA A 53 -14.63 13.88 -29.06
C ALA A 53 -15.29 15.00 -28.23
N TYR A 54 -14.53 15.79 -27.46
CA TYR A 54 -15.08 16.93 -26.73
C TYR A 54 -15.55 18.07 -27.65
N ARG A 55 -14.83 18.36 -28.73
CA ARG A 55 -15.26 19.33 -29.74
C ARG A 55 -16.54 18.87 -30.44
N ALA A 56 -16.66 17.59 -30.79
CA ALA A 56 -17.89 17.01 -31.33
C ALA A 56 -19.06 17.11 -30.34
N THR A 57 -18.79 16.87 -29.05
CA THR A 57 -19.78 17.06 -27.97
C THR A 57 -20.29 18.51 -27.94
N ILE A 58 -19.39 19.50 -27.98
CA ILE A 58 -19.74 20.93 -27.91
C ILE A 58 -20.43 21.40 -29.20
N ALA A 59 -20.09 20.83 -30.34
CA ALA A 59 -20.77 21.11 -31.61
C ALA A 59 -22.22 20.61 -31.61
N ALA A 60 -22.47 19.43 -31.01
CA ALA A 60 -23.80 18.86 -30.86
C ALA A 60 -24.62 19.52 -29.74
N ASP A 61 -23.98 19.85 -28.61
CA ASP A 61 -24.57 20.55 -27.47
C ASP A 61 -23.68 21.73 -27.03
N PRO A 62 -23.94 22.94 -27.56
CA PRO A 62 -23.24 24.15 -27.15
C PRO A 62 -23.55 24.59 -25.70
N ALA A 63 -24.39 23.91 -24.91
CA ALA A 63 -24.54 24.20 -23.48
C ALA A 63 -23.74 23.23 -22.59
N HIS A 64 -23.04 22.24 -23.18
CA HIS A 64 -22.39 21.16 -22.45
C HIS A 64 -21.14 21.59 -21.65
N ARG A 65 -21.37 22.17 -20.46
CA ARG A 65 -20.32 22.72 -19.58
C ARG A 65 -19.23 21.69 -19.21
N ARG A 66 -19.60 20.42 -18.99
CA ARG A 66 -18.64 19.35 -18.65
C ARG A 66 -17.65 19.08 -19.77
N ALA A 67 -18.10 19.15 -21.03
CA ALA A 67 -17.22 18.92 -22.18
C ALA A 67 -16.30 20.10 -22.43
N ARG A 68 -16.79 21.34 -22.27
CA ARG A 68 -15.92 22.53 -22.32
C ARG A 68 -14.83 22.51 -21.26
N HIS A 69 -15.18 22.15 -20.04
CA HIS A 69 -14.19 21.99 -18.96
C HIS A 69 -13.17 20.90 -19.28
N ASN A 70 -13.61 19.71 -19.69
CA ASN A 70 -12.68 18.63 -20.03
C ASN A 70 -11.84 18.94 -21.27
N LEU A 71 -12.39 19.68 -22.25
CA LEU A 71 -11.63 20.23 -23.37
C LEU A 71 -10.52 21.15 -22.87
N ALA A 72 -10.83 22.10 -21.98
CA ALA A 72 -9.84 23.01 -21.42
C ALA A 72 -8.71 22.26 -20.68
N VAL A 73 -9.04 21.27 -19.86
CA VAL A 73 -8.05 20.42 -19.18
C VAL A 73 -7.17 19.67 -20.20
N THR A 74 -7.78 19.07 -21.22
CA THR A 74 -7.05 18.32 -22.26
C THR A 74 -6.12 19.23 -23.09
N GLU A 75 -6.55 20.45 -23.40
CA GLU A 75 -5.69 21.45 -24.09
C GLU A 75 -4.50 21.84 -23.20
N ALA A 76 -4.71 21.99 -21.88
CA ALA A 76 -3.62 22.25 -20.93
C ALA A 76 -2.62 21.09 -20.84
N ASP A 77 -3.10 19.83 -20.86
CA ASP A 77 -2.25 18.63 -20.86
C ASP A 77 -1.41 18.51 -22.15
N LEU A 78 -1.89 19.08 -23.26
CA LEU A 78 -1.14 19.23 -24.51
C LEU A 78 -0.23 20.47 -24.55
N GLY A 79 -0.10 21.20 -23.44
CA GLY A 79 0.74 22.39 -23.33
C GLY A 79 0.11 23.67 -23.87
N ARG A 80 -1.15 23.66 -24.33
CA ARG A 80 -1.85 24.82 -24.90
C ARG A 80 -2.57 25.62 -23.81
N LEU A 81 -1.81 26.02 -22.80
CA LEU A 81 -2.32 26.67 -21.59
C LEU A 81 -3.14 27.96 -21.83
N PRO A 82 -2.79 28.85 -22.78
CA PRO A 82 -3.58 30.07 -23.03
C PRO A 82 -5.03 29.77 -23.45
N LEU A 83 -5.23 28.80 -24.35
CA LEU A 83 -6.55 28.39 -24.79
C LEU A 83 -7.35 27.73 -23.66
N ALA A 84 -6.68 26.91 -22.84
CA ALA A 84 -7.30 26.30 -21.67
C ALA A 84 -7.84 27.35 -20.68
N VAL A 85 -7.07 28.43 -20.43
CA VAL A 85 -7.49 29.55 -19.59
C VAL A 85 -8.69 30.27 -20.20
N GLU A 86 -8.63 30.62 -21.48
CA GLU A 86 -9.73 31.30 -22.19
C GLU A 86 -11.04 30.50 -22.10
N LEU A 87 -10.99 29.19 -22.30
CA LEU A 87 -12.15 28.31 -22.21
C LEU A 87 -12.77 28.28 -20.80
N LEU A 88 -11.95 28.35 -19.75
CA LEU A 88 -12.44 28.36 -18.37
C LEU A 88 -12.92 29.74 -17.90
N GLU A 89 -12.30 30.83 -18.37
CA GLU A 89 -12.73 32.21 -18.10
C GLU A 89 -14.16 32.46 -18.64
N GLN A 90 -14.55 31.78 -19.72
CA GLN A 90 -15.92 31.79 -20.27
C GLN A 90 -16.95 31.04 -19.40
N MET A 91 -16.54 30.48 -18.25
CA MET A 91 -17.38 29.65 -17.38
C MET A 91 -17.42 30.14 -15.91
N PRO A 92 -17.68 31.44 -15.62
CA PRO A 92 -17.44 32.06 -14.31
C PRO A 92 -18.34 31.56 -13.16
N ALA A 93 -19.43 30.85 -13.45
CA ALA A 93 -20.35 30.28 -12.45
C ALA A 93 -20.34 28.74 -12.42
N TYR A 94 -19.34 28.11 -13.06
CA TYR A 94 -19.20 26.66 -13.09
C TYR A 94 -18.16 26.21 -12.06
N ALA A 95 -18.61 25.63 -10.96
CA ALA A 95 -17.74 25.29 -9.82
C ALA A 95 -16.47 24.49 -10.21
N PRO A 96 -16.52 23.47 -11.11
CA PRO A 96 -15.27 22.82 -11.54
C PRO A 96 -14.30 23.76 -12.27
N ALA A 97 -14.78 24.69 -13.10
CA ALA A 97 -13.92 25.69 -13.74
C ALA A 97 -13.27 26.61 -12.70
N LEU A 98 -14.01 27.05 -11.69
CA LEU A 98 -13.48 27.88 -10.60
C LEU A 98 -12.43 27.17 -9.73
N ARG A 99 -12.41 25.82 -9.69
CA ARG A 99 -11.37 25.04 -9.02
C ARG A 99 -10.14 24.78 -9.89
N THR A 100 -10.31 24.72 -11.21
CA THR A 100 -9.23 24.38 -12.15
C THR A 100 -8.51 25.62 -12.68
N LEU A 101 -9.24 26.72 -12.94
CA LEU A 101 -8.69 27.96 -13.46
C LEU A 101 -7.55 28.55 -12.59
N PRO A 102 -7.62 28.55 -11.25
CA PRO A 102 -6.52 29.00 -10.40
C PRO A 102 -5.23 28.19 -10.60
N LEU A 103 -5.32 26.89 -10.87
CA LEU A 103 -4.14 26.05 -11.16
C LEU A 103 -3.45 26.50 -12.46
N PHE A 104 -4.22 26.92 -13.45
CA PHE A 104 -3.68 27.41 -14.72
C PHE A 104 -3.10 28.81 -14.60
N TYR A 105 -3.72 29.71 -13.84
CA TYR A 105 -3.13 31.00 -13.49
C TYR A 105 -1.81 30.84 -12.74
N ALA A 106 -1.73 29.91 -11.79
CA ALA A 106 -0.49 29.63 -11.06
C ALA A 106 0.63 29.14 -12.01
N LYS A 107 0.31 28.27 -12.99
CA LYS A 107 1.27 27.85 -14.04
C LYS A 107 1.75 29.02 -14.92
N GLN A 108 0.95 30.08 -15.07
CA GLN A 108 1.33 31.32 -15.76
C GLN A 108 2.01 32.36 -14.85
N GLY A 109 2.17 32.07 -13.55
CA GLY A 109 2.68 33.03 -12.57
C GLY A 109 1.70 34.17 -12.22
N ARG A 110 0.43 34.09 -12.62
CA ARG A 110 -0.61 35.12 -12.41
C ARG A 110 -1.27 34.96 -11.03
N TYR A 111 -0.49 35.06 -9.95
CA TYR A 111 -0.95 34.77 -8.58
C TYR A 111 -2.08 35.69 -8.08
N ASP A 112 -2.13 36.95 -8.52
CA ASP A 112 -3.21 37.88 -8.15
C ASP A 112 -4.60 37.35 -8.58
N LEU A 113 -4.64 36.67 -9.72
CA LEU A 113 -5.88 36.10 -10.25
C LEU A 113 -6.22 34.75 -9.60
N VAL A 114 -5.22 34.03 -9.08
CA VAL A 114 -5.43 32.79 -8.31
C VAL A 114 -6.26 33.13 -7.07
N GLU A 115 -5.80 34.08 -6.25
CA GLU A 115 -6.49 34.48 -5.02
C GLU A 115 -7.89 35.02 -5.32
N LYS A 116 -8.02 35.96 -6.26
CA LYS A 116 -9.30 36.54 -6.66
C LYS A 116 -10.32 35.48 -7.09
N THR A 117 -9.88 34.49 -7.88
CA THR A 117 -10.77 33.44 -8.40
C THR A 117 -11.19 32.46 -7.31
N LEU A 118 -10.27 32.09 -6.42
CA LEU A 118 -10.57 31.19 -5.30
C LEU A 118 -11.52 31.84 -4.28
N LEU A 119 -11.33 33.13 -3.97
CA LEU A 119 -12.24 33.88 -3.11
C LEU A 119 -13.64 33.97 -3.72
N ALA A 120 -13.74 34.30 -5.02
CA ALA A 120 -15.01 34.29 -5.73
C ALA A 120 -15.70 32.90 -5.73
N ALA A 121 -14.91 31.82 -5.74
CA ALA A 121 -15.45 30.46 -5.63
C ALA A 121 -16.06 30.15 -4.26
N LEU A 122 -15.46 30.67 -3.18
CA LEU A 122 -16.04 30.58 -1.83
C LEU A 122 -17.33 31.42 -1.72
N ASP A 123 -17.31 32.64 -2.25
CA ASP A 123 -18.46 33.56 -2.23
C ASP A 123 -19.67 33.04 -3.03
N ALA A 124 -19.43 32.29 -4.12
CA ALA A 124 -20.47 31.73 -4.98
C ALA A 124 -21.21 30.51 -4.39
N GLY A 125 -21.04 30.22 -3.10
CA GLY A 125 -21.84 29.24 -2.36
C GLY A 125 -21.25 27.82 -2.31
N GLY A 126 -19.95 27.68 -2.49
CA GLY A 126 -19.25 26.41 -2.38
C GLY A 126 -18.17 26.47 -1.34
N ASP A 127 -18.50 26.21 -0.07
CA ASP A 127 -17.46 25.89 0.91
C ASP A 127 -16.83 24.54 0.52
N HIS A 128 -15.76 24.64 -0.25
CA HIS A 128 -15.13 23.52 -0.93
C HIS A 128 -13.75 23.29 -0.35
N VAL A 129 -13.56 22.09 0.17
CA VAL A 129 -12.30 21.63 0.73
C VAL A 129 -11.11 21.84 -0.23
N ASP A 130 -11.30 21.63 -1.54
CA ASP A 130 -10.23 21.86 -2.54
C ASP A 130 -9.86 23.34 -2.70
N VAL A 131 -10.85 24.24 -2.65
CA VAL A 131 -10.65 25.70 -2.81
C VAL A 131 -9.89 26.25 -1.60
N ARG A 132 -10.32 25.85 -0.40
CA ARG A 132 -9.64 26.19 0.85
C ARG A 132 -8.21 25.66 0.89
N GLN A 133 -7.98 24.42 0.47
CA GLN A 133 -6.63 23.89 0.38
C GLN A 133 -5.76 24.69 -0.60
N GLN A 134 -6.28 25.05 -1.78
CA GLN A 134 -5.54 25.86 -2.75
C GLN A 134 -5.21 27.27 -2.22
N LEU A 135 -6.13 27.93 -1.51
CA LEU A 135 -5.85 29.21 -0.83
C LEU A 135 -4.78 29.03 0.25
N GLY A 136 -4.90 27.98 1.06
CA GLY A 136 -3.91 27.61 2.07
C GLY A 136 -2.50 27.47 1.50
N GLN A 137 -2.38 26.73 0.40
CA GLN A 137 -1.11 26.56 -0.33
C GLN A 137 -0.57 27.89 -0.89
N LEU A 138 -1.45 28.72 -1.46
CA LEU A 138 -1.06 30.03 -2.00
C LEU A 138 -0.51 30.94 -0.90
N TYR A 139 -1.22 31.05 0.22
CA TYR A 139 -0.82 31.86 1.37
C TYR A 139 0.46 31.33 2.04
N LEU A 140 0.62 30.01 2.14
CA LEU A 140 1.85 29.40 2.62
C LEU A 140 3.05 29.84 1.77
N ARG A 141 2.93 29.79 0.42
CA ARG A 141 3.99 30.25 -0.50
C ARG A 141 4.30 31.74 -0.37
N GLN A 142 3.31 32.55 -0.01
CA GLN A 142 3.47 33.99 0.22
C GLN A 142 4.00 34.33 1.62
N GLY A 143 4.21 33.34 2.50
CA GLY A 143 4.60 33.57 3.89
C GLY A 143 3.47 34.05 4.81
N ARG A 144 2.21 34.04 4.31
CA ARG A 144 1.00 34.43 5.05
C ARG A 144 0.49 33.25 5.88
N TYR A 145 1.29 32.80 6.85
CA TYR A 145 1.07 31.51 7.53
C TYR A 145 -0.23 31.43 8.32
N ALA A 146 -0.64 32.51 8.99
CA ALA A 146 -1.89 32.53 9.77
C ALA A 146 -3.13 32.43 8.85
N GLU A 147 -3.10 33.11 7.71
CA GLU A 147 -4.19 33.03 6.72
C GLU A 147 -4.19 31.65 6.04
N ALA A 148 -3.00 31.10 5.77
CA ALA A 148 -2.86 29.75 5.24
C ALA A 148 -3.49 28.71 6.15
N GLU A 149 -3.13 28.76 7.44
CA GLU A 149 -3.65 27.89 8.49
C GLU A 149 -5.18 28.00 8.61
N ALA A 150 -5.73 29.21 8.67
CA ALA A 150 -7.19 29.40 8.75
C ALA A 150 -7.94 28.75 7.57
N GLN A 151 -7.38 28.83 6.35
CA GLN A 151 -8.00 28.16 5.20
C GLN A 151 -7.85 26.64 5.28
N LEU A 152 -6.68 26.13 5.67
CA LEU A 152 -6.42 24.69 5.76
C LEU A 152 -7.21 24.03 6.90
N GLU A 153 -7.37 24.68 8.04
CA GLU A 153 -8.24 24.23 9.13
C GLU A 153 -9.71 24.22 8.70
N GLY A 154 -10.14 25.25 7.96
CA GLY A 154 -11.46 25.24 7.33
C GLY A 154 -11.65 24.08 6.36
N ALA A 155 -10.60 23.67 5.63
CA ALA A 155 -10.63 22.48 4.78
C ALA A 155 -10.76 21.20 5.60
N LEU A 156 -9.99 21.06 6.69
CA LEU A 156 -10.06 19.90 7.59
C LEU A 156 -11.38 19.81 8.36
N ALA A 157 -12.06 20.94 8.60
CA ALA A 157 -13.40 20.95 9.18
C ALA A 157 -14.47 20.35 8.25
N LEU A 158 -14.27 20.45 6.93
CA LEU A 158 -15.14 19.84 5.93
C LEU A 158 -14.78 18.37 5.66
N ASP A 159 -13.48 18.06 5.65
CA ASP A 159 -12.95 16.72 5.43
C ASP A 159 -11.68 16.51 6.25
N SER A 160 -11.86 15.88 7.41
CA SER A 160 -10.79 15.64 8.38
C SER A 160 -9.85 14.50 7.99
N GLY A 161 -10.05 13.85 6.84
CA GLY A 161 -9.25 12.70 6.39
C GLY A 161 -8.14 13.06 5.39
N ARG A 162 -7.99 14.34 5.02
CA ARG A 162 -7.06 14.72 3.94
C ARG A 162 -5.62 14.82 4.43
N VAL A 163 -4.86 13.78 4.12
CA VAL A 163 -3.42 13.65 4.43
C VAL A 163 -2.63 14.89 3.99
N GLU A 164 -2.81 15.32 2.74
CA GLU A 164 -2.10 16.50 2.19
C GLU A 164 -2.43 17.79 2.95
N THR A 165 -3.68 17.96 3.41
CA THR A 165 -4.06 19.15 4.18
C THR A 165 -3.38 19.17 5.56
N HIS A 166 -3.29 18.04 6.25
CA HIS A 166 -2.53 17.95 7.51
C HIS A 166 -1.06 18.30 7.33
N ARG A 167 -0.44 17.81 6.25
CA ARG A 167 0.95 18.14 5.91
C ARG A 167 1.16 19.65 5.73
N LEU A 168 0.22 20.33 5.06
CA LEU A 168 0.28 21.77 4.84
C LEU A 168 0.08 22.58 6.13
N VAL A 169 -0.81 22.15 7.03
CA VAL A 169 -0.94 22.78 8.36
C VAL A 169 0.35 22.57 9.17
N GLY A 170 0.95 21.37 9.10
CA GLY A 170 2.24 21.08 9.72
C GLY A 170 3.34 22.03 9.22
N LEU A 171 3.37 22.33 7.92
CA LEU A 171 4.27 23.33 7.36
C LEU A 171 3.99 24.75 7.87
N CYS A 172 2.72 25.14 8.03
CA CYS A 172 2.36 26.43 8.66
C CYS A 172 2.93 26.51 10.08
N HIS A 173 2.76 25.46 10.88
CA HIS A 173 3.29 25.40 12.26
C HIS A 173 4.82 25.43 12.28
N LEU A 174 5.47 24.66 11.42
CA LEU A 174 6.93 24.62 11.32
C LEU A 174 7.51 26.00 10.95
N ALA A 175 6.92 26.69 9.97
CA ALA A 175 7.31 28.05 9.60
C ALA A 175 7.10 29.06 10.73
N GLN A 176 6.09 28.84 11.57
CA GLN A 176 5.78 29.64 12.77
C GLN A 176 6.56 29.18 14.02
N ARG A 177 7.51 28.25 13.89
CA ARG A 177 8.32 27.66 14.97
C ARG A 177 7.52 26.90 16.04
N ARG A 178 6.31 26.49 15.71
CA ARG A 178 5.44 25.63 16.53
C ARG A 178 5.78 24.16 16.28
N TYR A 179 7.00 23.78 16.62
CA TYR A 179 7.57 22.48 16.22
C TYR A 179 6.85 21.28 16.82
N ALA A 180 6.36 21.38 18.07
CA ALA A 180 5.62 20.30 18.72
C ALA A 180 4.26 20.03 18.05
N GLU A 181 3.54 21.09 17.66
CA GLU A 181 2.28 20.97 16.92
C GLU A 181 2.53 20.44 15.49
N ALA A 182 3.59 20.91 14.83
CA ALA A 182 3.99 20.41 13.52
C ALA A 182 4.33 18.91 13.55
N LEU A 183 5.04 18.46 14.59
CA LEU A 183 5.42 17.07 14.78
C LEU A 183 4.21 16.14 14.78
N VAL A 184 3.17 16.46 15.57
CA VAL A 184 1.93 15.67 15.65
C VAL A 184 1.26 15.52 14.29
N LEU A 185 1.25 16.60 13.50
CA LEU A 185 0.66 16.57 12.16
C LEU A 185 1.47 15.71 11.18
N PHE A 186 2.80 15.76 11.23
CA PHE A 186 3.63 14.91 10.38
C PHE A 186 3.59 13.44 10.79
N GLU A 187 3.57 13.15 12.09
CA GLU A 187 3.36 11.79 12.62
C GLU A 187 2.02 11.24 12.15
N ARG A 188 0.96 12.05 12.13
CA ARG A 188 -0.34 11.65 11.58
C ARG A 188 -0.28 11.37 10.08
N VAL A 189 0.37 12.24 9.30
CA VAL A 189 0.55 12.02 7.86
C VAL A 189 1.28 10.71 7.59
N ILE A 190 2.32 10.40 8.38
CA ILE A 190 3.10 9.16 8.26
C ILE A 190 2.31 7.94 8.76
N ALA A 191 1.44 8.09 9.76
CA ALA A 191 0.55 7.02 10.20
C ALA A 191 -0.46 6.65 9.11
N ASP A 192 -0.97 7.64 8.36
CA ASP A 192 -1.90 7.42 7.26
C ASP A 192 -1.18 6.95 5.97
N ASP A 193 0.00 7.50 5.67
CA ASP A 193 0.85 7.14 4.53
C ASP A 193 2.33 7.04 4.96
N PRO A 194 2.78 5.84 5.38
CA PRO A 194 4.16 5.62 5.83
C PRO A 194 5.25 5.91 4.80
N LEU A 195 4.87 6.03 3.53
CA LEU A 195 5.74 6.19 2.38
C LEU A 195 5.78 7.65 1.89
N HIS A 196 5.12 8.57 2.60
CA HIS A 196 5.08 9.97 2.25
C HIS A 196 6.44 10.65 2.48
N ILE A 197 7.22 10.79 1.40
CA ILE A 197 8.60 11.29 1.40
C ILE A 197 8.72 12.67 2.06
N GLU A 198 7.89 13.63 1.65
CA GLU A 198 7.97 15.00 2.16
C GLU A 198 7.62 15.09 3.65
N ALA A 199 6.70 14.24 4.13
CA ALA A 199 6.32 14.21 5.54
C ALA A 199 7.48 13.72 6.42
N GLN A 200 8.24 12.74 5.95
CA GLN A 200 9.43 12.21 6.64
C GLN A 200 10.53 13.27 6.80
N TYR A 201 10.80 14.04 5.72
CA TYR A 201 11.73 15.15 5.79
C TYR A 201 11.27 16.27 6.75
N ASN A 202 9.97 16.61 6.70
CA ASN A 202 9.41 17.63 7.58
C ASN A 202 9.38 17.18 9.05
N LEU A 203 9.13 15.89 9.31
CA LEU A 203 9.22 15.26 10.62
C LEU A 203 10.65 15.38 11.17
N ALA A 204 11.66 15.00 10.39
CA ALA A 204 13.06 15.13 10.77
C ALA A 204 13.42 16.59 11.11
N SER A 205 12.94 17.54 10.32
CA SER A 205 13.15 18.97 10.55
C SER A 205 12.53 19.44 11.87
N ALA A 206 11.30 19.01 12.17
CA ALA A 206 10.63 19.33 13.44
C ALA A 206 11.34 18.69 14.65
N LEU A 207 11.75 17.42 14.54
CA LEU A 207 12.49 16.69 15.57
C LEU A 207 13.85 17.32 15.87
N SER A 208 14.59 17.70 14.82
CA SER A 208 15.87 18.40 14.93
C SER A 208 15.71 19.74 15.66
N ALA A 209 14.69 20.53 15.29
CA ALA A 209 14.40 21.81 15.95
C ALA A 209 13.98 21.66 17.43
N LEU A 210 13.43 20.51 17.82
CA LEU A 210 13.11 20.15 19.20
C LEU A 210 14.31 19.53 19.97
N GLY A 211 15.46 19.34 19.33
CA GLY A 211 16.64 18.71 19.94
C GLY A 211 16.55 17.19 20.08
N ARG A 212 15.57 16.54 19.43
CA ARG A 212 15.42 15.07 19.41
C ARG A 212 16.29 14.45 18.32
N VAL A 213 17.61 14.54 18.49
CA VAL A 213 18.60 14.22 17.44
C VAL A 213 18.49 12.80 16.92
N ALA A 214 18.46 11.79 17.79
CA ALA A 214 18.38 10.37 17.36
C ALA A 214 17.07 10.05 16.61
N ASP A 215 15.98 10.72 16.96
CA ASP A 215 14.70 10.54 16.25
C ASP A 215 14.74 11.22 14.88
N ALA A 216 15.38 12.40 14.80
CA ALA A 216 15.57 13.12 13.55
C ALA A 216 16.46 12.34 12.56
N GLU A 217 17.54 11.71 13.04
CA GLU A 217 18.42 10.85 12.24
C GLU A 217 17.65 9.67 11.65
N ARG A 218 16.85 8.96 12.46
CA ARG A 218 16.00 7.86 11.96
C ARG A 218 14.99 8.31 10.91
N ALA A 219 14.37 9.47 11.11
CA ALA A 219 13.44 10.03 10.12
C ALA A 219 14.15 10.44 8.81
N LEU A 220 15.40 10.93 8.88
CA LEU A 220 16.22 11.22 7.71
C LEU A 220 16.62 9.96 6.95
N GLU A 221 17.07 8.91 7.65
CA GLU A 221 17.41 7.62 7.03
C GLU A 221 16.22 7.05 6.24
N HIS A 222 15.01 7.15 6.78
CA HIS A 222 13.80 6.71 6.10
C HIS A 222 13.47 7.59 4.88
N PHE A 223 13.61 8.91 5.00
CA PHE A 223 13.47 9.84 3.86
C PHE A 223 14.46 9.52 2.73
N GLU A 224 15.73 9.28 3.05
CA GLU A 224 16.77 8.94 2.07
C GLU A 224 16.45 7.62 1.36
N THR A 225 16.04 6.61 2.13
CA THR A 225 15.63 5.31 1.60
C THR A 225 14.47 5.43 0.61
N LEU A 226 13.40 6.15 0.97
CA LEU A 226 12.25 6.35 0.08
C LEU A 226 12.61 7.18 -1.16
N SER A 227 13.51 8.16 -1.01
CA SER A 227 13.98 9.01 -2.11
C SER A 227 14.79 8.21 -3.13
N GLU A 228 15.65 7.29 -2.67
CA GLU A 228 16.42 6.39 -3.53
C GLU A 228 15.48 5.47 -4.33
N TYR A 229 14.49 4.87 -3.66
CA TYR A 229 13.48 4.05 -4.33
C TYR A 229 12.72 4.84 -5.42
N ALA A 230 12.30 6.07 -5.12
CA ALA A 230 11.60 6.91 -6.09
C ALA A 230 12.48 7.25 -7.31
N ALA A 231 13.75 7.58 -7.09
CA ALA A 231 14.71 7.85 -8.16
C ALA A 231 14.96 6.60 -9.03
N GLN A 232 15.14 5.44 -8.40
CA GLN A 232 15.35 4.18 -9.10
C GLN A 232 14.13 3.77 -9.92
N ILE A 233 12.91 3.92 -9.38
CA ILE A 233 11.65 3.70 -10.11
C ILE A 233 11.57 4.61 -11.34
N ALA A 234 11.89 5.90 -11.21
CA ALA A 234 11.85 6.83 -12.34
C ALA A 234 12.83 6.43 -13.45
N ARG A 235 14.03 5.97 -13.10
CA ARG A 235 15.02 5.45 -14.06
C ARG A 235 14.52 4.19 -14.75
N LEU A 236 14.00 3.23 -13.99
CA LEU A 236 13.51 1.95 -14.51
C LEU A 236 12.27 2.14 -15.40
N ARG A 237 11.34 3.05 -15.06
CA ARG A 237 10.21 3.41 -15.92
C ARG A 237 10.67 3.87 -17.30
N ARG A 238 11.65 4.78 -17.37
CA ARG A 238 12.20 5.24 -18.66
C ARG A 238 12.81 4.10 -19.48
N GLN A 239 13.43 3.11 -18.81
CA GLN A 239 13.94 1.93 -19.51
C GLN A 239 12.82 1.05 -20.04
N VAL A 240 11.77 0.81 -19.24
CA VAL A 240 10.57 0.07 -19.67
C VAL A 240 9.87 0.76 -20.83
N ASP A 241 9.83 2.09 -20.87
CA ASP A 241 9.24 2.84 -21.98
C ASP A 241 9.98 2.58 -23.31
N VAL A 242 11.30 2.37 -23.26
CA VAL A 242 12.14 2.08 -24.44
C VAL A 242 12.11 0.58 -24.79
N THR A 243 12.14 -0.30 -23.79
CA THR A 243 12.13 -1.76 -23.96
C THR A 243 11.01 -2.39 -23.12
N PRO A 244 9.76 -2.37 -23.61
CA PRO A 244 8.61 -2.84 -22.84
C PRO A 244 8.67 -4.33 -22.52
N ASP A 245 9.31 -5.17 -23.32
CA ASP A 245 9.28 -6.63 -23.12
C ASP A 245 10.51 -7.16 -22.38
N HIS A 246 11.37 -6.27 -21.86
CA HIS A 246 12.56 -6.69 -21.12
C HIS A 246 12.20 -7.15 -19.70
N VAL A 247 12.16 -8.47 -19.51
CA VAL A 247 11.75 -9.17 -18.28
C VAL A 247 12.50 -8.65 -17.06
N GLU A 248 13.83 -8.59 -17.11
CA GLU A 248 14.67 -8.24 -15.95
C GLU A 248 14.40 -6.81 -15.45
N THR A 249 14.26 -5.83 -16.37
CA THR A 249 13.93 -4.45 -15.97
C THR A 249 12.53 -4.37 -15.34
N ARG A 250 11.57 -5.15 -15.84
CA ARG A 250 10.23 -5.22 -15.22
C ARG A 250 10.27 -5.86 -13.84
N LEU A 251 11.06 -6.92 -13.64
CA LEU A 251 11.24 -7.54 -12.33
C LEU A 251 11.85 -6.56 -11.33
N GLN A 252 12.90 -5.85 -11.72
CA GLN A 252 13.52 -4.82 -10.89
C GLN A 252 12.53 -3.73 -10.53
N LEU A 253 11.75 -3.24 -11.50
CA LEU A 253 10.74 -2.21 -11.25
C LEU A 253 9.62 -2.71 -10.33
N ALA A 254 9.16 -3.95 -10.53
CA ALA A 254 8.16 -4.58 -9.69
C ALA A 254 8.66 -4.73 -8.24
N HIS A 255 9.92 -5.13 -8.07
CA HIS A 255 10.55 -5.24 -6.77
C HIS A 255 10.60 -3.89 -6.04
N GLN A 256 10.97 -2.80 -6.73
CA GLN A 256 10.96 -1.47 -6.12
C GLN A 256 9.56 -1.06 -5.65
N TYR A 257 8.52 -1.35 -6.44
CA TYR A 257 7.15 -1.10 -6.01
C TYR A 257 6.74 -1.94 -4.80
N ARG A 258 7.14 -3.21 -4.76
CA ARG A 258 6.82 -4.09 -3.63
C ARG A 258 7.49 -3.60 -2.34
N GLN A 259 8.75 -3.13 -2.40
CA GLN A 259 9.45 -2.54 -1.25
C GLN A 259 8.75 -1.28 -0.73
N LEU A 260 8.18 -0.49 -1.64
CA LEU A 260 7.33 0.65 -1.29
C LEU A 260 5.88 0.24 -0.96
N GLY A 261 5.56 -1.03 -0.69
CA GLY A 261 4.18 -1.46 -0.40
C GLY A 261 3.15 -1.17 -1.52
N GLN A 262 3.59 -0.76 -2.70
CA GLN A 262 2.76 -0.45 -3.87
C GLN A 262 2.44 -1.74 -4.63
N LEU A 263 1.77 -2.67 -3.94
CA LEU A 263 1.61 -4.06 -4.36
C LEU A 263 0.89 -4.21 -5.71
N GLU A 264 -0.08 -3.36 -6.03
CA GLU A 264 -0.79 -3.42 -7.32
C GLU A 264 0.07 -2.93 -8.50
N TYR A 265 0.96 -1.94 -8.29
CA TYR A 265 1.95 -1.55 -9.29
C TYR A 265 2.98 -2.66 -9.48
N ALA A 266 3.47 -3.24 -8.38
CA ALA A 266 4.35 -4.41 -8.42
C ALA A 266 3.72 -5.55 -9.21
N LEU A 267 2.45 -5.88 -8.93
CA LEU A 267 1.70 -6.93 -9.60
C LEU A 267 1.58 -6.67 -11.11
N THR A 268 1.31 -5.43 -11.51
CA THR A 268 1.25 -5.04 -12.92
C THR A 268 2.57 -5.34 -13.64
N HIS A 269 3.71 -4.98 -13.03
CA HIS A 269 5.01 -5.19 -13.63
C HIS A 269 5.45 -6.66 -13.60
N TYR A 270 5.17 -7.42 -12.53
CA TYR A 270 5.42 -8.85 -12.48
C TYR A 270 4.58 -9.62 -13.52
N ARG A 271 3.30 -9.26 -13.70
CA ARG A 271 2.46 -9.87 -14.74
C ARG A 271 2.96 -9.58 -16.13
N ALA A 272 3.34 -8.33 -16.42
CA ALA A 272 3.91 -7.99 -17.72
C ALA A 272 5.25 -8.70 -17.96
N ALA A 273 6.08 -8.92 -16.93
CA ALA A 273 7.27 -9.75 -17.03
C ALA A 273 6.92 -11.22 -17.34
N HIS A 274 5.89 -11.76 -16.70
CA HIS A 274 5.41 -13.13 -16.93
C HIS A 274 4.78 -13.30 -18.32
N GLU A 275 4.09 -12.28 -18.84
CA GLU A 275 3.54 -12.27 -20.19
C GLU A 275 4.65 -12.27 -21.25
N ALA A 276 5.73 -11.52 -21.01
CA ALA A 276 6.89 -11.48 -21.91
C ALA A 276 7.67 -12.81 -21.93
N ASP A 277 7.84 -13.45 -20.78
CA ASP A 277 8.41 -14.80 -20.68
C ASP A 277 7.68 -15.67 -19.64
N PRO A 278 6.69 -16.48 -20.06
CA PRO A 278 5.91 -17.33 -19.17
C PRO A 278 6.70 -18.49 -18.55
N ALA A 279 7.94 -18.75 -18.98
CA ALA A 279 8.82 -19.76 -18.43
C ALA A 279 9.97 -19.14 -17.61
N HIS A 280 9.96 -17.83 -17.34
CA HIS A 280 11.00 -17.23 -16.53
C HIS A 280 10.82 -17.60 -15.05
N LEU A 281 11.60 -18.57 -14.56
CA LEU A 281 11.49 -19.09 -13.19
C LEU A 281 11.59 -17.99 -12.11
N PRO A 282 12.53 -17.03 -12.15
CA PRO A 282 12.55 -15.91 -11.20
C PRO A 282 11.25 -15.09 -11.19
N THR A 283 10.60 -14.89 -12.35
CA THR A 283 9.31 -14.21 -12.40
C THR A 283 8.22 -15.03 -11.71
N LEU A 284 8.17 -16.35 -11.97
CA LEU A 284 7.18 -17.23 -11.34
C LEU A 284 7.32 -17.21 -9.81
N ILE A 285 8.55 -17.31 -9.31
CA ILE A 285 8.88 -17.25 -7.88
C ILE A 285 8.43 -15.91 -7.28
N GLN A 286 8.92 -14.79 -7.82
CA GLN A 286 8.64 -13.47 -7.27
C GLN A 286 7.16 -13.10 -7.35
N LEU A 287 6.49 -13.44 -8.46
CA LEU A 287 5.05 -13.23 -8.62
C LEU A 287 4.24 -14.11 -7.67
N SER A 288 4.64 -15.37 -7.45
CA SER A 288 3.97 -16.26 -6.50
C SER A 288 4.04 -15.73 -5.06
N GLY A 289 5.20 -15.19 -4.66
CA GLY A 289 5.38 -14.55 -3.36
C GLY A 289 4.50 -13.31 -3.19
N LEU A 290 4.43 -12.44 -4.20
CA LEU A 290 3.52 -11.28 -4.16
C LEU A 290 2.04 -11.70 -4.12
N LEU A 291 1.66 -12.74 -4.87
CA LEU A 291 0.28 -13.23 -4.87
C LEU A 291 -0.11 -13.86 -3.54
N LEU A 292 0.83 -14.47 -2.80
CA LEU A 292 0.62 -14.91 -1.42
C LEU A 292 0.33 -13.73 -0.49
N GLU A 293 1.11 -12.64 -0.57
CA GLU A 293 0.87 -11.40 0.19
C GLU A 293 -0.51 -10.81 -0.10
N LEU A 294 -0.96 -10.89 -1.36
CA LEU A 294 -2.26 -10.42 -1.82
C LEU A 294 -3.40 -11.43 -1.57
N GLY A 295 -3.14 -12.59 -0.97
CA GLY A 295 -4.14 -13.62 -0.70
C GLY A 295 -4.74 -14.29 -1.95
N ARG A 296 -4.09 -14.20 -3.10
CA ARG A 296 -4.59 -14.72 -4.39
C ARG A 296 -4.21 -16.19 -4.60
N SER A 297 -4.65 -17.04 -3.68
CA SER A 297 -4.24 -18.45 -3.58
C SER A 297 -4.44 -19.26 -4.87
N ASN A 298 -5.52 -19.05 -5.63
CA ASN A 298 -5.76 -19.79 -6.87
C ASN A 298 -4.73 -19.45 -7.96
N GLU A 299 -4.31 -18.19 -8.06
CA GLU A 299 -3.29 -17.76 -9.02
C GLU A 299 -1.92 -18.35 -8.64
N VAL A 300 -1.60 -18.38 -7.34
CA VAL A 300 -0.38 -19.02 -6.82
C VAL A 300 -0.33 -20.49 -7.23
N LEU A 301 -1.40 -21.27 -6.99
CA LEU A 301 -1.43 -22.69 -7.33
C LEU A 301 -1.17 -22.94 -8.83
N ALA A 302 -1.78 -22.12 -9.71
CA ALA A 302 -1.59 -22.24 -11.15
C ALA A 302 -0.14 -21.94 -11.57
N LEU A 303 0.45 -20.87 -11.03
CA LEU A 303 1.84 -20.48 -11.31
C LEU A 303 2.84 -21.51 -10.79
N CYS A 304 2.67 -21.99 -9.55
CA CYS A 304 3.52 -23.02 -8.97
C CYS A 304 3.44 -24.31 -9.79
N GLN A 305 2.24 -24.74 -10.19
CA GLN A 305 2.07 -25.94 -11.03
C GLN A 305 2.79 -25.80 -12.38
N GLN A 306 2.68 -24.63 -13.02
CA GLN A 306 3.38 -24.34 -14.28
C GLN A 306 4.91 -24.37 -14.11
N GLY A 307 5.43 -23.69 -13.08
CA GLY A 307 6.86 -23.59 -12.84
C GLY A 307 7.51 -24.91 -12.45
N ILE A 308 6.90 -25.66 -11.53
CA ILE A 308 7.41 -26.97 -11.08
C ILE A 308 7.49 -27.96 -12.26
N HIS A 309 6.49 -27.98 -13.15
CA HIS A 309 6.49 -28.89 -14.29
C HIS A 309 7.54 -28.54 -15.35
N ARG A 310 7.79 -27.25 -15.59
CA ARG A 310 8.69 -26.78 -16.67
C ARG A 310 10.16 -26.73 -16.28
N HIS A 311 10.47 -26.60 -15.00
CA HIS A 311 11.82 -26.43 -14.50
C HIS A 311 12.27 -27.61 -13.64
N ALA A 312 11.82 -28.82 -13.96
CA ALA A 312 12.24 -30.04 -13.29
C ALA A 312 13.78 -30.17 -13.35
N GLY A 313 14.45 -29.97 -12.22
CA GLY A 313 15.91 -30.00 -12.08
C GLY A 313 16.57 -28.67 -11.70
N ASP A 314 15.83 -27.56 -11.64
CA ASP A 314 16.33 -26.30 -11.05
C ASP A 314 15.99 -26.25 -9.57
N GLU A 315 16.99 -26.14 -8.70
CA GLU A 315 16.83 -26.15 -7.23
C GLU A 315 15.89 -25.04 -6.73
N ARG A 316 15.81 -23.92 -7.46
CA ARG A 316 14.94 -22.78 -7.09
C ARG A 316 13.45 -23.10 -7.18
N ILE A 317 13.05 -24.21 -7.81
CA ILE A 317 11.65 -24.67 -7.76
C ILE A 317 11.22 -25.02 -6.33
N GLY A 318 12.16 -25.21 -5.39
CA GLY A 318 11.88 -25.35 -3.96
C GLY A 318 11.07 -24.17 -3.41
N GLU A 319 11.31 -22.95 -3.89
CA GLU A 319 10.54 -21.76 -3.52
C GLU A 319 9.07 -21.85 -4.01
N LEU A 320 8.84 -22.49 -5.17
CA LEU A 320 7.49 -22.72 -5.69
C LEU A 320 6.75 -23.82 -4.92
N PHE A 321 7.45 -24.87 -4.51
CA PHE A 321 6.90 -25.89 -3.61
C PHE A 321 6.54 -25.27 -2.25
N PHE A 322 7.44 -24.48 -1.67
CA PHE A 322 7.18 -23.75 -0.44
C PHE A 322 5.94 -22.83 -0.55
N ALA A 323 5.86 -22.03 -1.62
CA ALA A 323 4.72 -21.15 -1.86
C ALA A 323 3.39 -21.93 -2.01
N ARG A 324 3.40 -23.07 -2.72
CA ARG A 324 2.23 -23.94 -2.86
C ARG A 324 1.84 -24.60 -1.53
N GLY A 325 2.83 -25.03 -0.75
CA GLY A 325 2.67 -25.59 0.59
C GLY A 325 1.99 -24.60 1.54
N LEU A 326 2.36 -23.32 1.50
CA LEU A 326 1.70 -22.26 2.27
C LEU A 326 0.21 -22.14 1.91
N VAL A 327 -0.14 -22.20 0.62
CA VAL A 327 -1.55 -22.17 0.18
C VAL A 327 -2.30 -23.41 0.69
N HIS A 328 -1.70 -24.60 0.61
CA HIS A 328 -2.33 -25.81 1.13
C HIS A 328 -2.51 -25.75 2.65
N LEU A 329 -1.54 -25.22 3.38
CA LEU A 329 -1.63 -25.02 4.83
C LEU A 329 -2.78 -24.07 5.19
N GLN A 330 -2.89 -22.93 4.51
CA GLN A 330 -3.99 -21.97 4.66
C GLN A 330 -5.38 -22.59 4.39
N ARG A 331 -5.44 -23.58 3.49
CA ARG A 331 -6.67 -24.32 3.14
C ARG A 331 -6.92 -25.55 4.00
N SER A 332 -6.13 -25.76 5.05
CA SER A 332 -6.18 -26.95 5.90
C SER A 332 -5.97 -28.27 5.14
N GLN A 333 -5.28 -28.20 4.00
CA GLN A 333 -4.91 -29.35 3.17
C GLN A 333 -3.54 -29.88 3.64
N PHE A 334 -3.50 -30.34 4.89
CA PHE A 334 -2.26 -30.60 5.62
C PHE A 334 -1.38 -31.69 4.99
N ALA A 335 -1.98 -32.72 4.39
CA ALA A 335 -1.23 -33.77 3.69
C ALA A 335 -0.51 -33.24 2.45
N GLN A 336 -1.17 -32.38 1.66
CA GLN A 336 -0.57 -31.72 0.52
C GLN A 336 0.51 -30.72 0.95
N ALA A 337 0.24 -29.94 2.01
CA ALA A 337 1.20 -28.99 2.55
C ALA A 337 2.48 -29.70 3.03
N ARG A 338 2.33 -30.80 3.77
CA ARG A 338 3.44 -31.66 4.19
C ARG A 338 4.28 -32.10 2.99
N ALA A 339 3.65 -32.69 1.96
CA ALA A 339 4.36 -33.16 0.77
C ALA A 339 5.11 -32.02 0.05
N ASP A 340 4.50 -30.84 -0.04
CA ASP A 340 5.13 -29.67 -0.64
C ASP A 340 6.32 -29.14 0.17
N PHE A 341 6.21 -29.09 1.50
CA PHE A 341 7.35 -28.68 2.33
C PHE A 341 8.47 -29.72 2.34
N GLU A 342 8.15 -31.02 2.31
CA GLU A 342 9.15 -32.09 2.12
C GLU A 342 9.90 -31.90 0.79
N GLN A 343 9.19 -31.63 -0.32
CA GLN A 343 9.84 -31.33 -1.61
C GLN A 343 10.67 -30.04 -1.59
N ALA A 344 10.20 -28.99 -0.90
CA ALA A 344 10.98 -27.77 -0.73
C ALA A 344 12.29 -28.04 0.04
N LEU A 345 12.22 -28.87 1.08
CA LEU A 345 13.36 -29.24 1.93
C LEU A 345 14.33 -30.23 1.27
N ASP A 346 13.84 -31.08 0.36
CA ASP A 346 14.71 -31.92 -0.48
C ASP A 346 15.62 -31.07 -1.37
N LEU A 347 15.16 -29.88 -1.77
CA LEU A 347 15.89 -28.93 -2.62
C LEU A 347 16.70 -27.91 -1.81
N ASP A 348 16.16 -27.43 -0.69
CA ASP A 348 16.86 -26.57 0.25
C ASP A 348 16.67 -27.06 1.70
N PRO A 349 17.57 -27.92 2.20
CA PRO A 349 17.52 -28.42 3.57
C PRO A 349 17.76 -27.36 4.63
N SER A 350 18.25 -26.16 4.25
CA SER A 350 18.60 -25.07 5.18
C SER A 350 17.42 -24.14 5.49
N SER A 351 16.29 -24.30 4.79
CA SER A 351 15.13 -23.43 4.97
C SER A 351 14.43 -23.66 6.33
N ALA A 352 14.76 -22.82 7.31
CA ALA A 352 14.12 -22.83 8.63
C ALA A 352 12.60 -22.62 8.55
N GLN A 353 12.15 -21.76 7.64
CA GLN A 353 10.72 -21.51 7.42
C GLN A 353 9.99 -22.76 6.87
N ALA A 354 10.61 -23.51 5.94
CA ALA A 354 10.03 -24.74 5.42
C ALA A 354 9.95 -25.82 6.50
N TRP A 355 11.00 -25.98 7.31
CA TRP A 355 10.99 -26.88 8.48
C TRP A 355 9.89 -26.52 9.50
N ASN A 356 9.73 -25.23 9.81
CA ASN A 356 8.68 -24.77 10.74
C ASN A 356 7.27 -25.07 10.21
N ASN A 357 7.03 -24.78 8.93
CA ASN A 357 5.72 -25.02 8.31
C ASN A 357 5.43 -26.51 8.08
N LEU A 358 6.47 -27.33 7.83
CA LEU A 358 6.34 -28.79 7.85
C LEU A 358 5.93 -29.28 9.25
N GLY A 359 6.57 -28.76 10.30
CA GLY A 359 6.19 -29.03 11.69
C GLY A 359 4.72 -28.72 11.97
N ASN A 360 4.24 -27.55 11.53
CA ASN A 360 2.84 -27.15 11.67
C ASN A 360 1.87 -28.07 10.92
N ALA A 361 2.22 -28.47 9.68
CA ALA A 361 1.42 -29.42 8.92
C ALA A 361 1.35 -30.79 9.61
N LEU A 362 2.47 -31.27 10.14
CA LEU A 362 2.55 -32.55 10.87
C LEU A 362 1.78 -32.51 12.19
N LEU A 363 1.81 -31.40 12.95
CA LEU A 363 0.99 -31.21 14.15
C LEU A 363 -0.50 -31.31 13.81
N ALA A 364 -0.95 -30.68 12.73
CA ALA A 364 -2.34 -30.72 12.28
C ALA A 364 -2.77 -32.14 11.82
N LEU A 365 -1.82 -32.96 11.37
CA LEU A 365 -2.03 -34.38 11.04
C LEU A 365 -1.95 -35.30 12.28
N GLY A 366 -1.55 -34.79 13.44
CA GLY A 366 -1.33 -35.57 14.66
C GLY A 366 0.00 -36.34 14.70
N GLU A 367 0.90 -36.08 13.75
CA GLU A 367 2.23 -36.69 13.63
C GLU A 367 3.25 -35.99 14.55
N THR A 368 3.01 -36.06 15.86
CA THR A 368 3.71 -35.25 16.87
C THR A 368 5.22 -35.48 16.95
N VAL A 369 5.69 -36.71 16.75
CA VAL A 369 7.12 -37.05 16.81
C VAL A 369 7.86 -36.46 15.60
N GLN A 370 7.31 -36.59 14.40
CA GLN A 370 7.88 -35.97 13.21
C GLN A 370 7.83 -34.45 13.30
N ALA A 371 6.72 -33.90 13.80
CA ALA A 371 6.57 -32.46 14.00
C ALA A 371 7.64 -31.89 14.94
N GLN A 372 7.90 -32.55 16.06
CA GLN A 372 8.96 -32.13 16.99
C GLN A 372 10.32 -32.04 16.28
N ARG A 373 10.70 -33.08 15.53
CA ARG A 373 11.97 -33.10 14.78
C ARG A 373 12.05 -31.99 13.75
N ALA A 374 10.96 -31.73 13.02
CA ALA A 374 10.89 -30.66 12.03
C ALA A 374 11.06 -29.29 12.69
N LEU A 375 10.41 -29.04 13.84
CA LEU A 375 10.55 -27.78 14.57
C LEU A 375 11.93 -27.62 15.22
N GLU A 376 12.55 -28.70 15.72
CA GLU A 376 13.94 -28.71 16.19
C GLU A 376 14.94 -28.39 15.06
N ALA A 377 14.70 -28.93 13.86
CA ALA A 377 15.47 -28.61 12.67
C ALA A 377 15.30 -27.13 12.28
N ALA A 378 14.08 -26.59 12.34
CA ALA A 378 13.81 -25.17 12.09
C ALA A 378 14.57 -24.24 13.04
N ALA A 379 14.49 -24.51 14.35
CA ALA A 379 15.20 -23.72 15.36
C ALA A 379 16.73 -23.85 15.26
N SER A 380 17.23 -24.97 14.75
CA SER A 380 18.66 -25.17 14.52
C SER A 380 19.15 -24.45 13.26
N ALA A 381 18.33 -24.41 12.21
CA ALA A 381 18.65 -23.77 10.94
C ALA A 381 18.65 -22.23 11.05
N ASP A 382 17.72 -21.65 11.81
CA ASP A 382 17.69 -20.23 12.12
C ASP A 382 17.30 -20.00 13.60
N PRO A 383 18.28 -19.72 14.47
CA PRO A 383 18.02 -19.39 15.86
C PRO A 383 17.25 -18.09 16.09
N THR A 384 17.11 -17.23 15.07
CA THR A 384 16.36 -15.97 15.13
C THR A 384 14.90 -16.13 14.71
N LEU A 385 14.53 -17.28 14.13
CA LEU A 385 13.14 -17.59 13.78
C LEU A 385 12.33 -17.92 15.03
N VAL A 386 11.53 -16.97 15.49
CA VAL A 386 10.75 -17.04 16.74
C VAL A 386 9.67 -18.12 16.72
N ASP A 387 9.06 -18.37 15.56
CA ASP A 387 7.94 -19.30 15.41
C ASP A 387 8.32 -20.73 15.80
N ALA A 388 9.52 -21.18 15.43
CA ALA A 388 9.98 -22.55 15.69
C ALA A 388 10.07 -22.89 17.20
N PRO A 389 10.84 -22.15 18.03
CA PRO A 389 10.87 -22.38 19.48
C PRO A 389 9.52 -22.11 20.15
N TYR A 390 8.70 -21.18 19.65
CA TYR A 390 7.33 -20.99 20.16
C TYR A 390 6.44 -22.22 19.92
N ASN A 391 6.50 -22.80 18.71
CA ASN A 391 5.75 -24.01 18.35
C ASN A 391 6.25 -25.24 19.12
N LEU A 392 7.57 -25.37 19.35
CA LEU A 392 8.13 -26.40 20.25
C LEU A 392 7.62 -26.25 21.68
N GLY A 393 7.60 -25.02 22.22
CA GLY A 393 7.09 -24.75 23.55
C GLY A 393 5.61 -25.15 23.69
N SER A 394 4.82 -24.87 22.65
CA SER A 394 3.41 -25.24 22.58
C SER A 394 3.22 -26.75 22.55
N LEU A 395 4.02 -27.46 21.75
CA LEU A 395 4.01 -28.92 21.67
C LEU A 395 4.39 -29.56 23.01
N PHE A 396 5.47 -29.11 23.65
CA PHE A 396 5.89 -29.64 24.94
C PHE A 396 4.87 -29.36 26.04
N LEU A 397 4.24 -28.18 26.04
CA LEU A 397 3.17 -27.85 26.97
C LEU A 397 1.97 -28.80 26.82
N GLN A 398 1.55 -29.09 25.59
CA GLN A 398 0.48 -30.07 25.31
C GLN A 398 0.84 -31.48 25.80
N GLN A 399 2.13 -31.84 25.78
CA GLN A 399 2.62 -33.11 26.29
C GLN A 399 2.85 -33.12 27.83
N GLY A 400 2.59 -32.01 28.53
CA GLY A 400 2.85 -31.88 29.96
C GLY A 400 4.32 -31.72 30.33
N GLN A 401 5.20 -31.52 29.35
CA GLN A 401 6.64 -31.36 29.50
C GLN A 401 7.00 -29.91 29.86
N LEU A 402 6.62 -29.49 31.06
CA LEU A 402 6.66 -28.07 31.48
C LEU A 402 8.07 -27.45 31.42
N GLU A 403 9.11 -28.21 31.78
CA GLU A 403 10.49 -27.71 31.75
C GLU A 403 11.01 -27.46 30.33
N GLN A 404 10.71 -28.39 29.40
CA GLN A 404 11.08 -28.24 28.00
C GLN A 404 10.26 -27.13 27.34
N ALA A 405 8.97 -27.02 27.67
CA ALA A 405 8.11 -25.93 27.22
C ALA A 405 8.66 -24.56 27.66
N ARG A 406 9.06 -24.43 28.94
CA ARG A 406 9.68 -23.22 29.47
C ARG A 406 10.96 -22.87 28.72
N SER A 407 11.86 -23.84 28.53
CA SER A 407 13.12 -23.62 27.82
C SER A 407 12.89 -23.15 26.39
N ALA A 408 11.93 -23.73 25.68
CA ALA A 408 11.60 -23.36 24.31
C ALA A 408 10.99 -21.94 24.24
N TYR A 409 10.07 -21.57 25.13
CA TYR A 409 9.55 -20.20 25.16
C TYR A 409 10.61 -19.15 25.54
N LEU A 410 11.54 -19.48 26.43
CA LEU A 410 12.67 -18.59 26.73
C LEU A 410 13.58 -18.40 25.50
N ALA A 411 13.80 -19.45 24.70
CA ALA A 411 14.51 -19.34 23.43
C ALA A 411 13.76 -18.45 22.43
N ALA A 412 12.42 -18.56 22.34
CA ALA A 412 11.61 -17.68 21.51
C ALA A 412 11.69 -16.19 21.96
N ILE A 413 11.73 -15.91 23.27
CA ILE A 413 11.96 -14.56 23.80
C ILE A 413 13.36 -14.05 23.47
N ALA A 414 14.37 -14.92 23.51
CA ALA A 414 15.74 -14.56 23.16
C ALA A 414 15.87 -14.22 21.65
N ALA A 415 15.11 -14.90 20.80
CA ALA A 415 15.04 -14.62 19.36
C ALA A 415 14.31 -13.29 19.07
N ASP A 416 13.15 -13.06 19.68
CA ASP A 416 12.43 -11.78 19.61
C ASP A 416 11.70 -11.48 20.92
N SER A 417 12.24 -10.52 21.65
CA SER A 417 11.61 -10.06 22.89
C SER A 417 10.31 -9.28 22.64
N THR A 418 10.04 -8.82 21.42
CA THR A 418 8.81 -8.08 21.10
C THR A 418 7.62 -8.99 20.81
N PHE A 419 7.84 -10.29 20.57
CA PHE A 419 6.78 -11.24 20.27
C PHE A 419 5.92 -11.56 21.50
N ALA A 420 4.87 -10.76 21.69
CA ALA A 420 4.06 -10.77 22.91
C ALA A 420 3.46 -12.15 23.25
N ARG A 421 3.04 -12.94 22.25
CA ARG A 421 2.41 -14.26 22.45
C ARG A 421 3.25 -15.22 23.29
N THR A 422 4.58 -15.12 23.21
CA THR A 422 5.48 -15.98 23.99
C THR A 422 5.36 -15.72 25.48
N TYR A 423 5.16 -14.47 25.91
CA TYR A 423 4.97 -14.13 27.33
C TYR A 423 3.67 -14.71 27.88
N TYR A 424 2.58 -14.67 27.11
CA TYR A 424 1.34 -15.32 27.52
C TYR A 424 1.53 -16.83 27.69
N ALA A 425 2.18 -17.48 26.72
CA ALA A 425 2.42 -18.91 26.76
C ALA A 425 3.37 -19.32 27.91
N LEU A 426 4.41 -18.53 28.17
CA LEU A 426 5.33 -18.73 29.28
C LEU A 426 4.65 -18.50 30.65
N ALA A 427 3.73 -17.54 30.75
CA ALA A 427 2.92 -17.32 31.95
C ALA A 427 2.07 -18.56 32.28
N ALA A 428 1.46 -19.19 31.27
CA ALA A 428 0.70 -20.42 31.44
C ALA A 428 1.58 -21.60 31.93
N VAL A 429 2.84 -21.68 31.47
CA VAL A 429 3.81 -22.67 31.99
C VAL A 429 4.12 -22.40 33.46
N TYR A 430 4.41 -21.15 33.84
CA TYR A 430 4.67 -20.81 35.23
C TYR A 430 3.46 -21.03 36.15
N GLU A 431 2.25 -20.77 35.66
CA GLU A 431 1.00 -21.09 36.36
C GLU A 431 0.90 -22.61 36.63
N ALA A 432 1.15 -23.44 35.61
CA ALA A 432 1.15 -24.89 35.75
C ALA A 432 2.26 -25.42 36.68
N GLN A 433 3.39 -24.71 36.79
CA GLN A 433 4.49 -25.02 37.72
C GLN A 433 4.26 -24.50 39.14
N GLY A 434 3.22 -23.68 39.39
CA GLY A 434 3.00 -23.01 40.67
C GLY A 434 3.92 -21.82 40.94
N ALA A 435 4.67 -21.35 39.92
CA ALA A 435 5.57 -20.20 39.98
C ALA A 435 4.79 -18.89 39.78
N ILE A 436 3.90 -18.59 40.73
CA ILE A 436 2.92 -17.49 40.65
C ILE A 436 3.55 -16.10 40.38
N PRO A 437 4.68 -15.71 41.02
CA PRO A 437 5.30 -14.42 40.74
C PRO A 437 5.72 -14.26 39.28
N GLN A 438 6.35 -15.28 38.71
CA GLN A 438 6.80 -15.28 37.32
C GLN A 438 5.62 -15.30 36.34
N ALA A 439 4.55 -16.05 36.66
CA ALA A 439 3.33 -16.04 35.86
C ALA A 439 2.72 -14.64 35.78
N ARG A 440 2.62 -13.94 36.93
CA ARG A 440 2.09 -12.58 37.03
C ARG A 440 2.89 -11.59 36.19
N GLU A 441 4.22 -11.63 36.30
CA GLU A 441 5.13 -10.78 35.53
C GLU A 441 4.93 -10.96 34.02
N ASN A 442 4.89 -12.21 33.55
CA ASN A 442 4.75 -12.50 32.12
C ASN A 442 3.37 -12.09 31.56
N TYR A 443 2.29 -12.27 32.31
CA TYR A 443 0.97 -11.75 31.91
C TYR A 443 0.95 -10.22 31.80
N LEU A 444 1.64 -9.51 32.70
CA LEU A 444 1.75 -8.03 32.62
C LEU A 444 2.51 -7.59 31.37
N ILE A 445 3.64 -8.23 31.07
CA ILE A 445 4.42 -7.93 29.85
C ILE A 445 3.57 -8.19 28.60
N PHE A 446 2.82 -9.29 28.56
CA PHE A 446 1.89 -9.56 27.46
C PHE A 446 0.85 -8.43 27.29
N ILE A 447 0.21 -8.01 28.39
CA ILE A 447 -0.82 -6.95 28.36
C ILE A 447 -0.26 -5.62 27.88
N GLU A 448 0.99 -5.30 28.23
CA GLU A 448 1.66 -4.08 27.80
C GLU A 448 2.01 -4.11 26.31
N ARG A 449 2.46 -5.26 25.80
CA ARG A 449 3.01 -5.38 24.44
C ARG A 449 2.00 -5.78 23.38
N TRP A 450 0.88 -6.39 23.76
CA TRP A 450 -0.08 -6.92 22.80
C TRP A 450 -0.91 -5.81 22.13
N GLN A 451 -0.75 -5.71 20.81
CA GLN A 451 -1.51 -4.79 19.93
C GLN A 451 -2.54 -5.53 19.04
N GLY A 452 -2.76 -6.83 19.29
CA GLY A 452 -3.67 -7.67 18.50
C GLY A 452 -5.10 -7.67 19.02
N ASP A 453 -5.81 -8.78 18.80
CA ASP A 453 -7.21 -8.97 19.22
C ASP A 453 -7.44 -8.62 20.71
N PRO A 454 -8.33 -7.65 21.03
CA PRO A 454 -8.67 -7.28 22.41
C PRO A 454 -9.17 -8.46 23.26
N GLY A 455 -9.73 -9.51 22.64
CA GLY A 455 -10.16 -10.72 23.33
C GLY A 455 -9.04 -11.39 24.12
N PHE A 456 -7.82 -11.41 23.58
CA PHE A 456 -6.66 -11.96 24.28
C PHE A 456 -6.24 -11.12 25.49
N LEU A 457 -6.36 -9.79 25.42
CA LEU A 457 -6.12 -8.91 26.58
C LEU A 457 -7.10 -9.20 27.70
N HIS A 458 -8.38 -9.41 27.36
CA HIS A 458 -9.39 -9.78 28.35
C HIS A 458 -9.08 -11.12 29.01
N GLN A 459 -8.67 -12.12 28.23
CA GLN A 459 -8.26 -13.42 28.78
C GLN A 459 -7.05 -13.32 29.69
N ALA A 460 -6.01 -12.58 29.27
CA ALA A 460 -4.80 -12.39 30.08
C ALA A 460 -5.10 -11.63 31.39
N ARG A 461 -5.93 -10.59 31.35
CA ARG A 461 -6.36 -9.86 32.56
C ARG A 461 -7.20 -10.74 33.49
N ALA A 462 -8.07 -11.57 32.95
CA ALA A 462 -8.87 -12.51 33.74
C ALA A 462 -7.98 -13.55 34.43
N LYS A 463 -7.01 -14.13 33.69
CA LYS A 463 -6.00 -15.03 34.25
C LYS A 463 -5.20 -14.36 35.35
N LEU A 464 -4.70 -13.15 35.10
CA LEU A 464 -3.94 -12.36 36.07
C LEU A 464 -4.72 -12.11 37.37
N ALA A 465 -6.02 -11.83 37.27
CA ALA A 465 -6.90 -11.58 38.42
C ALA A 465 -7.25 -12.85 39.22
N GLN A 466 -7.12 -14.03 38.61
CA GLN A 466 -7.37 -15.32 39.25
C GLN A 466 -6.12 -15.92 39.93
N LEU A 467 -4.93 -15.37 39.68
CA LEU A 467 -3.71 -15.82 40.34
C LEU A 467 -3.75 -15.46 41.83
N PRO A 468 -3.36 -16.40 42.72
CA PRO A 468 -3.44 -16.23 44.18
C PRO A 468 -2.49 -15.16 44.75
#